data_AF-A0A3C1X9M3-F1
#
_entry.id   AF-A0A3C1X9M3-F1
#
_cell.length_a   1.000
_cell.length_b   1.000
_cell.length_c   1.000
_cell.angle_alpha   90.00
_cell.angle_beta   90.00
_cell.angle_gamma   90.00
#
_symmetry.space_group_name_H-M   'P 1'
#
loop_
_entity.id
_entity.type
_entity.pdbx_description
1 polymer ?
#
loop_
_entity_poly.entity_id
_entity_poly.type
_entity_poly.pdbx_seq_one_letter_code
_entity_poly.pdbx_strand_id
1 'polypeptide(L)'
;MLWAAFVLIASCNAVNLTDGLDGLAAGSLGICAAALAVILLQTTETIGAGQMMAVLSTTAMSFLWFNHHPARIFMGDTGALAIGALLGLLALQSGREWLLCAAGAVFAVETLSVVAQVVWFRCTRRRLLLCSPLHNHYVFRKIPEPSIVRAFWAAGLLAATATMLLA
;
A
#
# COMPACT_ATOMS: atom_id res chain seq x y z
N MET A 1 11.07 20.48 -0.89
CA MET A 1 10.36 20.22 -2.15
C MET A 1 10.69 18.87 -2.76
N LEU A 2 11.97 18.53 -2.99
CA LEU A 2 12.36 17.21 -3.55
C LEU A 2 11.87 16.02 -2.72
N TRP A 3 11.96 16.10 -1.39
CA TRP A 3 11.46 15.07 -0.49
C TRP A 3 9.95 14.83 -0.62
N ALA A 4 9.15 15.89 -0.58
CA ALA A 4 7.70 15.81 -0.76
C ALA A 4 7.33 15.23 -2.14
N ALA A 5 8.03 15.64 -3.21
CA ALA A 5 7.82 15.08 -4.54
C ALA A 5 8.15 13.59 -4.58
N PHE A 6 9.23 13.16 -3.94
CA PHE A 6 9.59 11.75 -3.82
C PHE A 6 8.50 10.95 -3.09
N VAL A 7 8.06 11.41 -1.91
CA VAL A 7 7.03 10.70 -1.13
C VAL A 7 5.72 10.59 -1.91
N LEU A 8 5.28 11.66 -2.58
CA LEU A 8 4.05 11.63 -3.40
C LEU A 8 4.18 10.66 -4.57
N ILE A 9 5.22 10.80 -5.40
CA ILE A 9 5.40 9.94 -6.58
C ILE A 9 5.58 8.48 -6.16
N ALA A 10 6.36 8.22 -5.12
CA ALA A 10 6.56 6.88 -4.60
C ALA A 10 5.24 6.29 -4.11
N SER A 11 4.42 7.04 -3.37
CA SER A 11 3.13 6.55 -2.84
C SER A 11 2.12 6.26 -3.96
N CYS A 12 2.03 7.13 -4.98
CA CYS A 12 1.20 6.90 -6.17
C CYS A 12 1.55 5.58 -6.85
N ASN A 13 2.84 5.40 -7.17
CA ASN A 13 3.32 4.21 -7.86
C ASN A 13 3.22 2.98 -6.97
N ALA A 14 3.43 3.09 -5.66
CA ALA A 14 3.37 1.96 -4.74
C ALA A 14 1.95 1.37 -4.66
N VAL A 15 0.93 2.23 -4.54
CA VAL A 15 -0.47 1.78 -4.55
C VAL A 15 -0.83 1.20 -5.92
N ASN A 16 -0.43 1.86 -7.02
CA ASN A 16 -0.69 1.39 -8.38
C ASN A 16 -0.04 0.04 -8.69
N LEU A 17 1.22 -0.17 -8.30
CA LEU A 17 1.92 -1.46 -8.47
C LEU A 17 1.26 -2.58 -7.64
N THR A 18 0.63 -2.25 -6.52
CA THR A 18 -0.03 -3.23 -5.64
C THR A 18 -1.45 -3.57 -6.14
N ASP A 19 -2.03 -2.76 -7.03
CA ASP A 19 -3.35 -2.99 -7.64
C ASP A 19 -3.28 -4.01 -8.80
N GLY A 20 -2.78 -5.21 -8.50
CA GLY A 20 -2.61 -6.30 -9.47
C GLY A 20 -3.44 -7.55 -9.19
N LEU A 21 -4.09 -7.63 -8.01
CA LEU A 21 -4.96 -8.74 -7.61
C LEU A 21 -6.22 -8.21 -6.92
N ASP A 22 -7.34 -8.93 -7.11
CA ASP A 22 -8.64 -8.62 -6.53
C ASP A 22 -8.57 -8.41 -5.00
N GLY A 23 -8.79 -7.17 -4.55
CA GLY A 23 -8.79 -6.79 -3.15
C GLY A 23 -7.42 -6.51 -2.54
N LEU A 24 -6.31 -6.76 -3.23
CA LEU A 24 -4.97 -6.62 -2.66
C LEU A 24 -4.68 -5.16 -2.24
N ALA A 25 -4.80 -4.23 -3.18
CA ALA A 25 -4.56 -2.81 -2.93
C ALA A 25 -5.59 -2.23 -1.95
N ALA A 26 -6.89 -2.48 -2.18
CA ALA A 26 -7.96 -1.95 -1.33
C ALA A 26 -7.87 -2.42 0.12
N GLY A 27 -7.63 -3.71 0.36
CA GLY A 27 -7.47 -4.23 1.71
C GLY A 27 -6.22 -3.71 2.41
N SER A 28 -5.08 -3.71 1.71
CA SER A 28 -3.81 -3.18 2.25
C SER A 28 -3.91 -1.69 2.57
N LEU A 29 -4.61 -0.92 1.74
CA LEU A 29 -4.88 0.50 1.94
C LEU A 29 -5.72 0.71 3.18
N GLY A 30 -6.82 -0.03 3.34
CA GLY A 30 -7.69 0.15 4.51
C GLY A 30 -6.97 -0.16 5.82
N ILE A 31 -6.14 -1.19 5.84
CA ILE A 31 -5.31 -1.55 7.01
C ILE A 31 -4.29 -0.44 7.31
N CYS A 32 -3.52 0.00 6.29
CA CYS A 32 -2.52 1.06 6.45
C CYS A 32 -3.15 2.37 6.92
N ALA A 33 -4.23 2.81 6.24
CA ALA A 33 -4.92 4.05 6.57
C ALA A 33 -5.61 4.00 7.94
N ALA A 34 -6.15 2.85 8.36
CA ALA A 34 -6.70 2.68 9.71
C ALA A 34 -5.63 2.86 10.79
N ALA A 35 -4.47 2.23 10.62
CA ALA A 35 -3.38 2.33 11.57
C ALA A 35 -2.88 3.77 11.71
N LEU A 36 -2.66 4.45 10.58
CA LEU A 36 -2.27 5.85 10.57
C LEU A 36 -3.37 6.75 11.15
N ALA A 37 -4.64 6.49 10.88
CA ALA A 37 -5.74 7.23 11.49
C ALA A 37 -5.70 7.15 13.02
N VAL A 38 -5.57 5.94 13.58
CA VAL A 38 -5.53 5.78 15.06
C VAL A 38 -4.37 6.54 15.68
N ILE A 39 -3.19 6.52 15.05
CA ILE A 39 -2.01 7.25 15.54
C ILE A 39 -2.25 8.76 15.45
N LEU A 40 -2.67 9.26 14.29
CA LEU A 40 -2.77 10.69 14.01
C LEU A 40 -3.96 11.37 14.70
N LEU A 41 -4.97 10.61 15.14
CA LEU A 41 -6.10 11.15 15.92
C LEU A 41 -5.74 11.46 17.38
N GLN A 42 -4.55 11.05 17.87
CA GLN A 42 -4.16 11.23 19.27
C GLN A 42 -3.71 12.65 19.62
N THR A 43 -3.34 13.46 18.63
CA THR A 43 -2.85 14.82 18.86
C THR A 43 -3.67 15.83 18.07
N THR A 44 -3.85 17.03 18.65
CA THR A 44 -4.59 18.12 18.01
C THR A 44 -3.89 18.65 16.75
N GLU A 45 -2.57 18.52 16.67
CA GLU A 45 -1.77 18.94 15.52
C GLU A 45 -2.04 18.06 14.29
N THR A 46 -2.21 16.75 14.49
CA THR A 46 -2.39 15.78 13.40
C THR A 46 -3.83 15.34 13.16
N ILE A 47 -4.79 15.82 13.97
CA ILE A 47 -6.17 15.32 13.98
C ILE A 47 -6.85 15.44 12.61
N GLY A 48 -6.61 16.51 11.87
CA GLY A 48 -7.18 16.71 10.53
C GLY A 48 -6.70 15.66 9.53
N ALA A 49 -5.40 15.35 9.55
CA ALA A 49 -4.84 14.26 8.74
C ALA A 49 -5.38 12.90 9.21
N GLY A 50 -5.50 12.68 10.52
CA GLY A 50 -6.07 11.47 11.10
C GLY A 50 -7.53 11.21 10.68
N GLN A 51 -8.36 12.25 10.66
CA GLN A 51 -9.74 12.16 10.17
C GLN A 51 -9.81 11.77 8.69
N MET A 52 -8.95 12.37 7.85
CA MET A 52 -8.89 12.03 6.43
C MET A 52 -8.35 10.61 6.20
N MET A 53 -7.40 10.15 7.00
CA MET A 53 -6.95 8.75 6.97
C MET A 53 -8.07 7.79 7.37
N ALA A 54 -8.91 8.14 8.35
CA ALA A 54 -10.06 7.33 8.73
C ALA A 54 -11.10 7.24 7.59
N VAL A 55 -11.37 8.36 6.91
CA VAL A 55 -12.24 8.39 5.71
C VAL A 55 -11.66 7.55 4.59
N LEU A 56 -10.34 7.63 4.35
CA LEU A 56 -9.67 6.83 3.33
C LEU A 56 -9.76 5.34 3.64
N SER A 57 -9.58 4.97 4.91
CA SER A 57 -9.72 3.58 5.37
C SER A 57 -11.14 3.05 5.14
N THR A 58 -12.17 3.78 5.58
CA THR A 58 -13.57 3.34 5.39
C THR A 58 -13.99 3.31 3.92
N THR A 59 -13.48 4.24 3.11
CA THR A 59 -13.68 4.24 1.65
C THR A 59 -13.06 3.01 1.02
N ALA A 60 -11.83 2.66 1.39
CA ALA A 60 -11.15 1.47 0.91
C ALA A 60 -11.89 0.17 1.29
N MET A 61 -12.38 0.08 2.53
CA MET A 61 -13.16 -1.07 3.01
C MET A 61 -14.52 -1.17 2.29
N SER A 62 -15.17 -0.04 2.01
CA SER A 62 -16.43 0.00 1.26
C SER A 62 -16.21 -0.42 -0.19
N PHE A 63 -15.12 0.03 -0.82
CA PHE A 63 -14.74 -0.39 -2.16
C PHE A 63 -14.37 -1.89 -2.23
N LEU A 64 -13.69 -2.42 -1.21
CA LEU A 64 -13.32 -3.83 -1.11
C LEU A 64 -14.55 -4.76 -1.16
N TRP A 65 -15.71 -4.32 -0.68
CA TRP A 65 -16.96 -5.08 -0.84
C TRP A 65 -17.32 -5.37 -2.31
N PHE A 66 -16.89 -4.53 -3.25
CA PHE A 66 -17.09 -4.72 -4.68
C PHE A 66 -15.86 -5.29 -5.39
N ASN A 67 -14.68 -5.13 -4.79
CA ASN A 67 -13.40 -5.50 -5.38
C ASN A 67 -12.81 -6.83 -4.84
N HIS A 68 -13.39 -7.43 -3.80
CA HIS A 68 -12.97 -8.76 -3.33
C HIS A 68 -13.20 -9.83 -4.41
N HIS A 69 -12.36 -10.85 -4.42
CA HIS A 69 -12.40 -11.89 -5.44
C HIS A 69 -13.71 -12.70 -5.43
N PRO A 70 -14.37 -12.90 -6.59
CA PRO A 70 -14.07 -12.33 -7.90
C PRO A 70 -14.52 -10.85 -8.01
N ALA A 71 -13.61 -9.96 -8.41
CA ALA A 71 -13.90 -8.52 -8.43
C ALA A 71 -15.01 -8.15 -9.43
N ARG A 72 -15.92 -7.27 -8.98
CA ARG A 72 -16.97 -6.66 -9.83
C ARG A 72 -16.55 -5.32 -10.41
N ILE A 73 -15.68 -4.60 -9.71
CA ILE A 73 -15.18 -3.28 -10.08
C ILE A 73 -13.68 -3.26 -9.80
N PHE A 74 -12.91 -2.75 -10.76
CA PHE A 74 -11.46 -2.55 -10.63
C PHE A 74 -11.16 -1.11 -10.23
N MET A 75 -10.10 -0.93 -9.43
CA MET A 75 -9.69 0.39 -8.96
C MET A 75 -9.07 1.20 -10.10
N GLY A 76 -8.16 0.56 -10.86
CA GLY A 76 -7.54 1.12 -12.05
C GLY A 76 -6.62 2.30 -11.72
N ASP A 77 -5.92 2.81 -12.73
CA ASP A 77 -4.94 3.88 -12.55
C ASP A 77 -5.54 5.15 -11.95
N THR A 78 -6.78 5.47 -12.33
CA THR A 78 -7.52 6.63 -11.80
C THR A 78 -7.67 6.55 -10.29
N GLY A 79 -8.08 5.38 -9.76
CA GLY A 79 -8.26 5.18 -8.33
C GLY A 79 -6.92 5.07 -7.61
N ALA A 80 -6.02 4.21 -8.11
CA ALA A 80 -4.79 3.86 -7.44
C ALA A 80 -3.81 5.04 -7.31
N LEU A 81 -3.62 5.82 -8.38
CA LEU A 81 -2.73 6.99 -8.35
C LEU A 81 -3.29 8.10 -7.45
N ALA A 82 -4.60 8.39 -7.54
CA ALA A 82 -5.23 9.42 -6.72
C ALA A 82 -5.16 9.08 -5.23
N ILE A 83 -5.44 7.82 -4.87
CA ILE A 83 -5.37 7.35 -3.50
C ILE A 83 -3.94 7.30 -2.98
N GLY A 84 -2.99 6.83 -3.78
CA GLY A 84 -1.57 6.86 -3.41
C GLY A 84 -1.06 8.29 -3.19
N ALA A 85 -1.48 9.24 -4.03
CA ALA A 85 -1.17 10.66 -3.84
C ALA A 85 -1.75 11.20 -2.52
N LEU A 86 -3.02 10.91 -2.24
CA LEU A 86 -3.69 11.35 -1.02
C LEU A 86 -3.01 10.75 0.22
N LEU A 87 -2.68 9.46 0.20
CA LEU A 87 -1.98 8.78 1.28
C LEU A 87 -0.62 9.42 1.57
N GLY A 88 0.17 9.68 0.53
CA GLY A 88 1.46 10.37 0.64
C GLY A 88 1.34 11.81 1.13
N LEU A 89 0.32 12.54 0.65
CA LEU A 89 0.05 13.93 1.06
C LEU A 89 -0.32 14.02 2.53
N LEU A 90 -1.22 13.16 3.01
CA LEU A 90 -1.65 13.15 4.41
C LEU A 90 -0.49 12.74 5.34
N ALA A 91 0.37 11.82 4.90
CA ALA A 91 1.58 11.46 5.63
C ALA A 91 2.55 12.66 5.75
N LEU A 92 2.81 13.37 4.65
CA LEU A 92 3.63 14.59 4.65
C LEU A 92 3.03 15.70 5.53
N GLN A 93 1.71 15.90 5.44
CA GLN A 93 1.00 16.90 6.24
C GLN A 93 1.12 16.61 7.74
N SER A 94 1.14 15.34 8.13
CA SER A 94 1.30 14.94 9.53
C SER A 94 2.73 15.10 10.07
N GLY A 95 3.73 15.32 9.21
CA GLY A 95 5.15 15.33 9.58
C GLY A 95 5.67 13.97 10.08
N ARG A 96 4.92 12.89 9.85
CA ARG A 96 5.23 11.52 10.29
C ARG A 96 5.32 10.56 9.11
N GLU A 97 5.95 10.98 8.01
CA GLU A 97 5.99 10.23 6.76
C GLU A 97 6.66 8.85 6.87
N TRP A 98 7.57 8.64 7.82
CA TRP A 98 8.19 7.34 8.04
C TRP A 98 7.17 6.27 8.48
N LEU A 99 6.09 6.68 9.15
CA LEU A 99 4.99 5.78 9.54
C LEU A 99 4.27 5.23 8.31
N LEU A 100 4.24 5.96 7.19
CA LEU A 100 3.67 5.46 5.95
C LEU A 100 4.45 4.25 5.42
N CYS A 101 5.78 4.28 5.50
CA CYS A 101 6.59 3.12 5.10
C CYS A 101 6.39 1.93 6.05
N ALA A 102 6.21 2.19 7.34
CA ALA A 102 6.02 1.14 8.35
C ALA A 102 4.61 0.51 8.26
N ALA A 103 3.54 1.32 8.29
CA ALA A 103 2.16 0.84 8.19
C ALA A 103 1.82 0.34 6.78
N GLY A 104 2.41 0.96 5.76
CA GLY A 104 2.29 0.60 4.35
C GLY A 104 3.34 -0.40 3.88
N ALA A 105 3.83 -1.27 4.76
CA ALA A 105 4.91 -2.22 4.45
C ALA A 105 4.61 -3.08 3.22
N VAL A 106 3.34 -3.45 2.98
CA VAL A 106 2.93 -4.17 1.77
C VAL A 106 3.26 -3.37 0.51
N PHE A 107 2.84 -2.11 0.45
CA PHE A 107 3.13 -1.20 -0.67
C PHE A 107 4.64 -1.01 -0.85
N ALA A 108 5.38 -0.88 0.26
CA ALA A 108 6.83 -0.74 0.23
C ALA A 108 7.52 -1.99 -0.35
N VAL A 109 7.15 -3.18 0.12
CA VAL A 109 7.72 -4.46 -0.35
C VAL A 109 7.39 -4.70 -1.83
N GLU A 110 6.16 -4.43 -2.25
CA GLU A 110 5.74 -4.53 -3.64
C GLU A 110 6.58 -3.61 -4.54
N THR A 111 6.76 -2.35 -4.15
CA THR A 111 7.58 -1.38 -4.89
C THR A 111 9.05 -1.80 -4.91
N LEU A 112 9.61 -2.19 -3.76
CA LEU A 112 10.99 -2.64 -3.65
C LEU A 112 11.25 -3.89 -4.49
N SER A 113 10.27 -4.79 -4.62
CA SER A 113 10.39 -5.98 -5.46
C SER A 113 10.56 -5.63 -6.94
N VAL A 114 9.87 -4.60 -7.42
CA VAL A 114 9.99 -4.11 -8.80
C VAL A 114 11.34 -3.43 -9.00
N VAL A 115 11.74 -2.54 -8.11
CA VAL A 115 13.04 -1.85 -8.18
C VAL A 115 14.18 -2.87 -8.17
N ALA A 116 14.16 -3.83 -7.23
CA ALA A 116 15.17 -4.89 -7.13
C ALA A 116 15.21 -5.75 -8.40
N GLN A 117 14.06 -6.14 -8.95
CA GLN A 117 13.98 -6.90 -10.19
C GLN A 117 14.59 -6.13 -11.38
N VAL A 118 14.27 -4.85 -11.54
CA VAL A 118 14.77 -4.02 -12.65
C VAL A 118 16.27 -3.82 -12.54
N VAL A 119 16.78 -3.48 -11.35
CA VAL A 119 18.22 -3.30 -11.09
C VAL A 119 18.96 -4.62 -11.35
N TRP A 120 18.48 -5.72 -10.80
CA TRP A 120 19.10 -7.03 -10.96
C TRP A 120 19.14 -7.49 -12.42
N PHE A 121 18.04 -7.31 -13.16
CA PHE A 121 17.98 -7.67 -14.57
C PHE A 121 18.90 -6.81 -15.44
N ARG A 122 19.04 -5.52 -15.13
CA ARG A 122 19.99 -4.63 -15.84
C ARG A 122 21.45 -5.03 -15.59
N CYS A 123 21.79 -5.43 -14.36
CA CYS A 123 23.16 -5.81 -14.00
C CYS A 123 23.54 -7.23 -14.46
N THR A 124 22.64 -8.20 -14.32
CA THR A 124 22.97 -9.63 -14.50
C THR A 124 22.33 -10.27 -15.72
N ARG A 125 21.35 -9.60 -16.36
CA ARG A 125 20.47 -10.16 -17.40
C ARG A 125 19.69 -11.41 -16.97
N ARG A 126 19.61 -11.67 -15.67
CA ARG A 126 18.82 -12.75 -15.07
C ARG A 126 17.67 -12.14 -14.26
N ARG A 127 16.58 -12.89 -14.12
CA ARG A 127 15.44 -12.48 -13.29
C ARG A 127 15.67 -12.90 -11.84
N LEU A 128 15.41 -12.00 -10.88
CA LEU A 128 15.46 -12.28 -9.44
C LEU A 128 14.18 -12.99 -8.99
N LEU A 129 13.04 -12.47 -9.42
CA LEU A 129 11.71 -13.04 -9.23
C LEU A 129 11.19 -13.62 -10.55
N LEU A 130 10.34 -14.64 -10.52
CA LEU A 130 9.66 -15.16 -11.72
C LEU A 130 8.94 -14.05 -12.51
N CYS A 131 8.21 -13.20 -11.78
CA CYS A 131 7.58 -11.97 -12.26
C CYS A 131 7.57 -10.95 -11.11
N SER A 132 7.67 -9.67 -11.42
CA SER A 132 7.48 -8.54 -10.49
C SER A 132 6.19 -7.81 -10.85
N PRO A 133 5.41 -7.26 -9.91
CA PRO A 133 5.67 -7.17 -8.46
C PRO A 133 5.60 -8.51 -7.70
N LEU A 134 5.84 -8.50 -6.39
CA LEU A 134 5.99 -9.70 -5.58
C LEU A 134 4.71 -10.57 -5.57
N HIS A 135 3.52 -9.99 -5.59
CA HIS A 135 2.28 -10.76 -5.73
C HIS A 135 2.29 -11.63 -7.01
N ASN A 136 2.77 -11.10 -8.13
CA ASN A 136 2.87 -11.85 -9.39
C ASN A 136 3.88 -12.99 -9.30
N HIS A 137 4.97 -12.84 -8.54
CA HIS A 137 5.87 -13.96 -8.29
C HIS A 137 5.12 -15.17 -7.73
N TYR A 138 4.20 -14.97 -6.78
CA TYR A 138 3.41 -16.05 -6.19
C TYR A 138 2.33 -16.60 -7.13
N VAL A 139 1.72 -15.75 -7.96
CA VAL A 139 0.80 -16.20 -9.03
C VAL A 139 1.51 -17.13 -10.01
N PHE A 140 2.70 -16.77 -10.47
CA PHE A 140 3.52 -17.61 -11.37
C PHE A 140 4.01 -18.90 -10.69
N ARG A 141 4.01 -18.98 -9.35
CA ARG A 141 4.21 -20.22 -8.59
C ARG A 141 2.93 -21.06 -8.45
N LYS A 142 1.84 -20.68 -9.11
CA LYS A 142 0.53 -21.34 -9.08
C LYS A 142 -0.14 -21.33 -7.70
N ILE A 143 0.15 -20.32 -6.88
CA ILE A 143 -0.57 -20.10 -5.62
C ILE A 143 -1.89 -19.39 -5.94
N PRO A 144 -3.05 -19.84 -5.41
CA PRO A 144 -4.33 -19.18 -5.66
C PRO A 144 -4.35 -17.73 -5.18
N GLU A 145 -4.86 -16.82 -6.01
CA GLU A 145 -4.89 -15.37 -5.73
C GLU A 145 -5.50 -15.02 -4.38
N PRO A 146 -6.66 -15.58 -3.96
CA PRO A 146 -7.24 -15.24 -2.65
C PRO A 146 -6.32 -15.61 -1.48
N SER A 147 -5.49 -16.64 -1.63
CA SER A 147 -4.51 -17.02 -0.60
C SER A 147 -3.37 -16.02 -0.50
N ILE A 148 -2.92 -15.47 -1.63
CA ILE A 148 -1.87 -14.44 -1.68
C ILE A 148 -2.40 -13.17 -1.02
N VAL A 149 -3.60 -12.73 -1.41
CA VAL A 149 -4.24 -11.52 -0.88
C VAL A 149 -4.40 -11.59 0.64
N ARG A 150 -4.91 -12.71 1.18
CA ARG A 150 -5.04 -12.90 2.63
C ARG A 150 -3.69 -12.88 3.36
N ALA A 151 -2.65 -13.48 2.78
CA ALA A 151 -1.31 -13.47 3.38
C ALA A 151 -0.73 -12.05 3.44
N PHE A 152 -0.94 -11.26 2.38
CA PHE A 152 -0.52 -9.87 2.32
C PHE A 152 -1.29 -8.99 3.31
N TRP A 153 -2.60 -9.20 3.46
CA TRP A 153 -3.39 -8.51 4.49
C TRP A 153 -2.93 -8.89 5.90
N ALA A 154 -2.63 -10.16 6.16
CA ALA A 154 -2.09 -10.59 7.45
C ALA A 154 -0.74 -9.93 7.75
N ALA A 155 0.17 -9.87 6.76
CA ALA A 155 1.43 -9.15 6.88
C ALA A 155 1.20 -7.64 7.11
N GLY A 156 0.24 -7.03 6.41
CA GLY A 156 -0.18 -5.65 6.59
C GLY A 156 -0.71 -5.37 8.00
N LEU A 157 -1.51 -6.27 8.57
CA LEU A 157 -2.02 -6.16 9.95
C LEU A 157 -0.89 -6.25 10.97
N LEU A 158 0.08 -7.16 10.77
CA LEU A 158 1.27 -7.25 11.61
C LEU A 158 2.12 -5.97 11.53
N ALA A 159 2.31 -5.44 10.32
CA ALA A 159 3.04 -4.19 10.13
C ALA A 159 2.31 -2.99 10.76
N ALA A 160 0.98 -2.91 10.58
CA ALA A 160 0.13 -1.90 11.20
C ALA A 160 0.21 -1.93 12.72
N THR A 161 0.05 -3.10 13.34
CA THR A 161 0.14 -3.25 14.80
C THR A 161 1.53 -2.91 15.32
N ALA A 162 2.59 -3.37 14.65
CA ALA A 162 3.97 -3.00 14.98
C ALA A 162 4.18 -1.48 14.87
N THR A 163 3.64 -0.85 13.84
CA THR A 163 3.74 0.60 13.65
C THR A 163 3.06 1.37 14.78
N MET A 164 1.88 0.92 15.22
CA MET A 164 1.16 1.54 16.34
C MET A 164 1.92 1.43 17.66
N LEU A 165 2.73 0.38 17.85
CA LEU A 165 3.59 0.24 19.04
C LEU A 165 4.84 1.13 18.99
N LEU A 166 5.23 1.58 17.80
CA LEU A 166 6.44 2.40 17.57
C LEU A 166 6.14 3.92 17.49
N ALA A 167 4.86 4.31 17.47
CA ALA A 167 4.39 5.65 17.07
C ALA A 167 4.13 6.64 18.21
#